data_AF-A0A176TEG3-F1
#
_entry.id   AF-A0A176TEG3-F1
#
_cell.length_a   1.000
_cell.length_b   1.000
_cell.length_c   1.000
_cell.angle_alpha   90.00
_cell.angle_beta   90.00
_cell.angle_gamma   90.00
#
_symmetry.space_group_name_H-M   'P 1'
#
loop_
_entity.id
_entity.type
_entity.pdbx_description
1 polymer ?
#
loop_
_entity_poly.entity_id
_entity_poly.type
_entity_poly.pdbx_seq_one_letter_code
_entity_poly.pdbx_strand_id
1 'polypeptide(L)'
;MKTLTLLVVLFSFSQCGSTKFENKIPFTIHSAHYKNWTGGQPGVHGFNVQIQLKEKSNINFDSLYFRNKVAKVEFKNATLIIANYNTSNKKPSDVILHLDPKKEVQNKLPTQETFPFELSENEAVLTYQANGKTNYYKIKEIKKRESKPYIQMQ
;
A
#
# COMPACT_ATOMS: atom_id res chain seq x y z
N MET A 1 7.99 59.31 -21.66
CA MET A 1 9.19 58.46 -21.43
C MET A 1 8.91 57.67 -20.16
N LYS A 2 8.74 56.34 -20.28
CA LYS A 2 9.75 55.33 -19.86
C LYS A 2 9.93 55.42 -18.33
N THR A 3 9.54 54.51 -17.46
CA THR A 3 9.35 53.05 -17.35
C THR A 3 8.75 52.87 -15.93
N LEU A 4 8.05 51.84 -15.46
CA LEU A 4 8.28 50.40 -15.54
C LEU A 4 7.01 49.79 -14.90
N THR A 5 6.09 49.29 -15.72
CA THR A 5 5.76 47.86 -15.78
C THR A 5 5.73 47.14 -14.42
N LEU A 6 4.52 46.70 -14.08
CA LEU A 6 4.24 45.31 -13.69
C LEU A 6 4.66 44.92 -12.26
N LEU A 7 3.79 45.21 -11.28
CA LEU A 7 3.77 44.43 -10.03
C LEU A 7 3.17 43.04 -10.37
N VAL A 8 4.04 42.17 -10.86
CA VAL A 8 3.79 40.77 -11.22
C VAL A 8 3.40 39.97 -9.98
N VAL A 9 2.17 39.49 -9.98
CA VAL A 9 1.77 38.10 -9.72
C VAL A 9 2.73 37.28 -8.83
N LEU A 10 2.47 37.26 -7.53
CA LEU A 10 2.98 36.23 -6.61
C LEU A 10 1.86 35.77 -5.66
N PHE A 11 0.68 35.47 -6.19
CA PHE A 11 -0.17 34.47 -5.54
C PHE A 11 0.32 33.10 -5.99
N SER A 12 1.29 32.59 -5.25
CA SER A 12 1.78 31.22 -5.35
C SER A 12 0.59 30.28 -5.16
N PHE A 13 0.07 29.73 -6.25
CA PHE A 13 -0.85 28.61 -6.18
C PHE A 13 -0.09 27.42 -5.58
N SER A 14 -0.22 27.24 -4.27
CA SER A 14 0.13 26.00 -3.58
C SER A 14 -0.82 24.92 -4.11
N GLN A 15 -0.50 24.32 -5.25
CA GLN A 15 -1.26 23.19 -5.77
C GLN A 15 -0.89 21.98 -4.91
N CYS A 16 -1.58 21.87 -3.78
CA CYS A 16 -1.63 20.67 -2.97
C CYS A 16 -2.15 19.55 -3.87
N GLY A 17 -1.25 18.68 -4.32
CA GLY A 17 -1.57 17.54 -5.18
C GLY A 17 -2.34 16.50 -4.38
N SER A 18 -3.61 16.75 -4.08
CA SER A 18 -4.47 15.73 -3.52
C SER A 18 -4.66 14.64 -4.57
N THR A 19 -4.24 13.41 -4.28
CA THR A 19 -4.60 12.25 -5.10
C THR A 19 -6.11 12.15 -5.18
N LYS A 20 -6.67 12.37 -6.37
CA LYS A 20 -8.11 12.26 -6.61
C LYS A 20 -8.49 10.78 -6.58
N PHE A 21 -9.34 10.40 -5.64
CA PHE A 21 -9.90 9.06 -5.60
C PHE A 21 -11.03 8.95 -6.62
N GLU A 22 -11.04 7.87 -7.38
CA GLU A 22 -12.07 7.62 -8.38
C GLU A 22 -13.34 7.12 -7.67
N ASN A 23 -14.45 7.83 -7.85
CA ASN A 23 -15.73 7.42 -7.26
C ASN A 23 -16.47 6.43 -8.17
N LYS A 24 -16.20 6.45 -9.49
CA LYS A 24 -16.85 5.56 -10.45
C LYS A 24 -15.92 4.41 -10.84
N ILE A 25 -15.97 3.36 -10.03
CA ILE A 25 -15.16 2.15 -10.25
C ILE A 25 -15.88 1.11 -11.14
N PRO A 26 -15.16 0.41 -12.04
CA PRO A 26 -15.70 -0.65 -12.89
C PRO A 26 -15.81 -2.02 -12.18
N PHE A 27 -15.82 -2.03 -10.85
CA PHE A 27 -15.93 -3.24 -10.03
C PHE A 27 -16.71 -2.92 -8.76
N THR A 28 -17.29 -3.93 -8.12
CA THR A 28 -17.98 -3.78 -6.84
C THR A 28 -17.29 -4.62 -5.77
N ILE A 29 -16.92 -3.99 -4.66
CA ILE A 29 -16.40 -4.70 -3.48
C ILE A 29 -17.59 -5.19 -2.66
N HIS A 30 -17.64 -6.50 -2.39
CA HIS A 30 -18.64 -7.11 -1.51
C HIS A 30 -18.21 -7.01 -0.04
N SER A 31 -16.96 -7.34 0.27
CA SER A 31 -16.41 -7.22 1.62
C SER A 31 -14.89 -7.06 1.62
N ALA A 32 -14.35 -6.48 2.68
CA ALA A 32 -12.92 -6.36 2.92
C ALA A 32 -12.61 -6.74 4.37
N HIS A 33 -11.65 -7.64 4.53
CA HIS A 33 -11.24 -8.13 5.83
C HIS A 33 -9.72 -8.17 5.95
N TYR A 34 -9.20 -7.97 7.15
CA TYR A 34 -7.79 -8.26 7.43
C TYR A 34 -7.65 -9.31 8.52
N LYS A 35 -6.62 -10.14 8.43
CA LYS A 35 -6.32 -11.17 9.42
C LYS A 35 -4.82 -11.19 9.70
N ASN A 36 -4.48 -11.28 10.98
CA ASN A 36 -3.11 -11.52 11.42
C ASN A 36 -2.72 -12.98 11.20
N TRP A 37 -1.46 -13.21 10.85
CA TRP A 37 -0.88 -14.53 10.71
C TRP A 37 0.51 -14.56 11.37
N THR A 38 0.86 -15.73 11.89
CA THR A 38 2.18 -16.04 12.42
C THR A 38 2.78 -17.13 11.54
N GLY A 39 4.03 -16.97 11.15
CA GLY A 39 4.79 -17.99 10.44
C GLY A 39 5.26 -19.10 11.37
N GLY A 40 5.87 -20.14 10.79
CA GLY A 40 6.40 -21.27 11.56
C GLY A 40 7.67 -20.96 12.36
N GLN A 41 8.36 -19.85 12.06
CA GLN A 41 9.57 -19.43 12.76
C GLN A 41 9.27 -18.30 13.77
N PRO A 42 9.91 -18.31 14.96
CA PRO A 42 9.81 -17.22 15.92
C PRO A 42 10.15 -15.87 15.27
N GLY A 43 9.30 -14.86 15.53
CA GLY A 43 9.45 -13.52 14.97
C GLY A 43 8.93 -13.34 13.54
N VAL A 44 8.56 -14.42 12.83
CA VAL A 44 7.91 -14.34 11.51
C VAL A 44 6.41 -14.11 11.69
N HIS A 45 5.93 -12.92 11.35
CA HIS A 45 4.52 -12.57 11.52
C HIS A 45 4.11 -11.44 10.58
N GLY A 46 2.81 -11.30 10.39
CA GLY A 46 2.27 -10.28 9.53
C GLY A 46 0.76 -10.26 9.57
N PHE A 47 0.19 -9.61 8.56
CA PHE A 47 -1.24 -9.65 8.30
C PHE A 47 -1.50 -9.77 6.82
N ASN A 48 -2.68 -10.27 6.45
CA ASN A 48 -3.14 -10.18 5.08
C ASN A 48 -4.46 -9.42 5.03
N VAL A 49 -4.69 -8.74 3.91
CA VAL A 49 -5.96 -8.12 3.58
C VAL A 49 -6.59 -8.93 2.46
N GLN A 50 -7.85 -9.28 2.64
CA GLN A 50 -8.69 -10.03 1.72
C GLN A 50 -9.82 -9.12 1.26
N ILE A 51 -9.90 -8.88 -0.05
CA ILE A 51 -10.94 -8.07 -0.67
C ILE A 51 -11.76 -9.01 -1.55
N GLN A 52 -13.02 -9.20 -1.18
CA GLN A 52 -13.98 -10.00 -1.93
C GLN A 52 -14.74 -9.07 -2.89
N LEU A 53 -14.59 -9.31 -4.18
CA LEU A 53 -15.40 -8.69 -5.22
C LEU A 53 -16.77 -9.38 -5.30
N LYS A 54 -17.79 -8.62 -5.70
CA LYS A 54 -19.14 -9.12 -5.94
C LYS A 54 -19.19 -10.06 -7.15
N GLU A 55 -18.36 -9.78 -8.15
CA GLU A 55 -18.29 -10.50 -9.41
C GLU A 55 -16.85 -10.54 -9.94
N LYS A 56 -16.61 -11.41 -10.92
CA LYS A 56 -15.30 -11.50 -11.57
C LYS A 56 -15.01 -10.18 -12.28
N SER A 57 -13.84 -9.61 -12.00
CA SER A 57 -13.38 -8.39 -12.64
C SER A 57 -12.23 -8.69 -13.60
N ASN A 58 -12.23 -8.05 -14.76
CA ASN A 58 -11.11 -8.07 -15.72
C ASN A 58 -10.14 -6.90 -15.48
N ILE A 59 -10.27 -6.20 -14.36
CA ILE A 59 -9.42 -5.09 -13.99
C ILE A 59 -8.09 -5.61 -13.45
N ASN A 60 -7.00 -4.97 -13.89
CA ASN A 60 -5.67 -5.26 -13.39
C ASN A 60 -5.44 -4.47 -12.09
N PHE A 61 -5.53 -5.14 -10.95
CA PHE A 61 -5.20 -4.55 -9.66
C PHE A 61 -3.69 -4.67 -9.41
N ASP A 62 -3.07 -3.60 -8.90
CA ASP A 62 -1.61 -3.53 -8.78
C ASP A 62 -1.16 -3.66 -7.31
N SER A 63 -1.47 -2.64 -6.51
CA SER A 63 -0.99 -2.53 -5.13
C SER A 63 -2.10 -2.11 -4.18
N LEU A 64 -2.00 -2.55 -2.92
CA LEU A 64 -2.86 -2.14 -1.83
C LEU A 64 -2.01 -1.40 -0.78
N TYR A 65 -2.50 -0.23 -0.37
CA TYR A 65 -1.91 0.60 0.66
C TYR A 65 -2.78 0.48 1.92
N PHE A 66 -2.21 -0.03 3.00
CA PHE A 66 -2.92 -0.24 4.27
C PHE A 66 -1.94 -0.15 5.43
N ARG A 67 -2.31 0.58 6.51
CA ARG A 67 -1.50 0.74 7.74
C ARG A 67 -0.03 1.12 7.47
N ASN A 68 0.16 2.18 6.68
CA ASN A 68 1.47 2.74 6.29
C ASN A 68 2.40 1.73 5.59
N LYS A 69 1.82 0.71 4.95
CA LYS A 69 2.54 -0.29 4.16
C LYS A 69 1.89 -0.44 2.81
N VAL A 70 2.68 -0.81 1.82
CA VAL A 70 2.23 -1.17 0.48
C VAL A 70 2.55 -2.63 0.23
N ALA A 71 1.62 -3.34 -0.41
CA ALA A 71 1.84 -4.70 -0.88
C ALA A 71 1.21 -4.86 -2.26
N LYS A 72 1.90 -5.61 -3.13
CA LYS A 72 1.32 -6.05 -4.40
C LYS A 72 0.13 -6.95 -4.12
N VAL A 73 -0.92 -6.80 -4.93
CA VAL A 73 -2.12 -7.64 -4.78
C VAL A 73 -2.06 -8.85 -5.69
N GLU A 74 -2.67 -9.94 -5.24
CA GLU A 74 -2.73 -11.20 -5.96
C GLU A 74 -4.15 -11.75 -5.94
N PHE A 75 -4.57 -12.39 -7.04
CA PHE A 75 -5.84 -13.09 -7.08
C PHE A 75 -5.66 -14.52 -6.55
N LYS A 76 -6.39 -14.87 -5.50
CA LYS A 76 -6.49 -16.26 -5.04
C LYS A 76 -7.53 -17.05 -5.83
N ASN A 77 -8.58 -16.37 -6.30
CA ASN A 77 -9.58 -16.90 -7.22
C ASN A 77 -10.18 -15.74 -8.04
N ALA A 78 -11.18 -16.01 -8.89
CA ALA A 78 -11.75 -15.00 -9.80
C ALA A 78 -12.35 -13.76 -9.11
N THR A 79 -12.63 -13.81 -7.80
CA THR A 79 -13.30 -12.73 -7.05
C THR A 79 -12.57 -12.34 -5.76
N LEU A 80 -11.54 -13.06 -5.35
CA LEU A 80 -10.81 -12.84 -4.10
C LEU A 80 -9.42 -12.30 -4.38
N ILE A 81 -9.19 -11.06 -3.97
CA ILE A 81 -7.90 -10.38 -3.99
C ILE A 81 -7.27 -10.48 -2.61
N ILE A 82 -5.97 -10.76 -2.55
CA ILE A 82 -5.18 -10.86 -1.32
C ILE A 82 -3.95 -9.97 -1.43
N ALA A 83 -3.66 -9.26 -0.34
CA ALA A 83 -2.41 -8.53 -0.15
C ALA A 83 -1.75 -9.03 1.14
N ASN A 84 -0.51 -9.48 1.06
CA ASN A 84 0.24 -10.00 2.21
C ASN A 84 1.26 -8.97 2.69
N TYR A 85 1.24 -8.69 3.99
CA TYR A 85 2.13 -7.74 4.63
C TYR A 85 2.97 -8.46 5.67
N ASN A 86 4.29 -8.39 5.50
CA ASN A 86 5.23 -8.87 6.50
C ASN A 86 5.53 -7.73 7.50
N THR A 87 5.34 -8.00 8.79
CA THR A 87 5.62 -7.04 9.87
C THR A 87 6.74 -7.51 10.78
N SER A 88 7.45 -8.56 10.40
CA SER A 88 8.62 -9.04 11.12
C SER A 88 9.65 -7.93 11.31
N ASN A 89 10.18 -7.84 12.52
CA ASN A 89 11.27 -6.93 12.89
C ASN A 89 12.64 -7.32 12.29
N LYS A 90 12.67 -8.23 11.30
CA LYS A 90 13.92 -8.49 10.58
C LYS A 90 14.19 -7.25 9.75
N LYS A 91 15.30 -6.57 10.06
CA LYS A 91 15.83 -5.48 9.23
C LYS A 91 15.77 -5.93 7.77
N PRO A 92 15.26 -5.11 6.85
CA PRO A 92 15.31 -5.45 5.44
C PRO A 92 16.77 -5.74 5.07
N SER A 93 16.95 -6.73 4.22
CA SER A 93 18.22 -7.25 3.70
C SER A 93 19.06 -6.24 2.90
N ASP A 94 18.68 -4.96 2.89
CA ASP A 94 19.42 -3.88 2.22
C ASP A 94 20.68 -3.47 2.99
N VAL A 95 21.11 -4.26 3.97
CA VAL A 95 22.47 -4.16 4.53
C VAL A 95 23.39 -4.98 3.62
N ILE A 96 24.00 -4.31 2.64
CA ILE A 96 25.04 -4.91 1.81
C ILE A 96 26.31 -5.04 2.69
N LEU A 97 26.46 -6.16 3.39
CA LEU A 97 27.66 -6.45 4.16
C LEU A 97 28.81 -6.84 3.20
N HIS A 98 29.72 -5.91 2.95
CA HIS A 98 30.95 -6.13 2.22
C HIS A 98 32.04 -6.70 3.14
N LEU A 99 32.78 -7.69 2.63
CA LEU A 99 33.95 -8.26 3.33
C LEU A 99 35.07 -7.22 3.53
N ASP A 100 35.14 -6.20 2.68
CA ASP A 100 36.11 -5.10 2.77
C ASP A 100 35.51 -3.92 3.55
N PRO A 101 36.04 -3.57 4.74
CA PRO A 101 35.53 -2.49 5.57
C PRO A 101 35.49 -1.12 4.87
N LYS A 102 36.33 -0.90 3.85
CA LYS A 102 36.34 0.37 3.10
C LYS A 102 35.10 0.56 2.23
N LYS A 103 34.44 -0.54 1.84
CA LYS A 103 33.23 -0.52 1.01
C LYS A 103 31.95 -0.26 1.82
N GLU A 104 31.97 -0.52 3.12
CA GLU A 104 30.86 -0.17 4.03
C GLU A 104 30.59 1.34 4.08
N VAL A 105 31.63 2.16 3.91
CA VAL A 105 31.52 3.63 3.90
C VAL A 105 30.71 4.15 2.70
N GLN A 106 30.60 3.34 1.64
CA GLN A 106 29.84 3.68 0.42
C GLN A 106 28.41 3.09 0.42
N ASN A 107 28.02 2.34 1.45
CA ASN A 107 26.65 1.86 1.56
C ASN A 107 25.69 3.03 1.75
N LYS A 108 24.76 3.19 0.80
CA LYS A 108 23.70 4.18 0.92
C LYS A 108 22.73 3.73 2.02
N LEU A 109 22.34 4.66 2.89
CA LEU A 109 21.28 4.41 3.86
C LEU A 109 20.00 4.04 3.10
N PRO A 110 19.26 3.00 3.53
CA PRO A 110 17.99 2.66 2.92
C PRO A 110 17.05 3.86 3.05
N THR A 111 16.62 4.41 1.91
CA THR A 111 15.65 5.50 1.87
C THR A 111 14.30 4.95 2.28
N GLN A 112 13.74 5.49 3.37
CA GLN A 112 12.38 5.16 3.78
C GLN A 112 11.41 5.79 2.77
N GLU A 113 10.79 4.96 1.93
CA GLU A 113 9.75 5.43 1.01
C GLU A 113 8.63 6.10 1.81
N THR A 114 8.37 7.38 1.49
CA THR A 114 7.31 8.13 2.15
C THR A 114 5.96 7.58 1.73
N PHE A 115 5.16 7.14 2.69
CA PHE A 115 3.81 6.64 2.44
C PHE A 115 2.93 7.80 1.92
N PRO A 116 2.36 7.71 0.70
CA PRO A 116 1.79 8.87 0.01
C PRO A 116 0.33 9.20 0.40
N PHE A 117 -0.25 8.48 1.36
CA PHE A 117 -1.66 8.63 1.74
C PHE A 117 -1.82 8.83 3.24
N GLU A 118 -2.74 9.73 3.62
CA GLU A 118 -3.25 9.80 4.99
C GLU A 118 -4.45 8.86 5.11
N LEU A 119 -4.28 7.76 5.84
CA LEU A 119 -5.30 6.71 6.03
C LEU A 119 -5.54 6.43 7.50
N SER A 120 -6.81 6.30 7.87
CA SER A 120 -7.21 5.79 9.18
C SER A 120 -6.93 4.29 9.30
N GLU A 121 -6.96 3.74 10.52
CA GLU A 121 -6.55 2.34 10.78
C GLU A 121 -7.31 1.25 10.00
N ASN A 122 -8.53 1.57 9.57
CA ASN A 122 -9.45 0.67 8.85
C ASN A 122 -9.64 1.09 7.38
N GLU A 123 -8.89 2.07 6.90
CA GLU A 123 -8.94 2.54 5.51
C GLU A 123 -7.78 1.96 4.70
N ALA A 124 -8.05 1.62 3.43
CA ALA A 124 -7.02 1.26 2.47
C ALA A 124 -7.20 1.99 1.15
N VAL A 125 -6.12 2.09 0.38
CA VAL A 125 -6.18 2.53 -1.02
C VAL A 125 -5.80 1.37 -1.91
N LEU A 126 -6.72 0.94 -2.76
CA LEU A 126 -6.52 -0.05 -3.78
C LEU A 126 -6.17 0.65 -5.09
N THR A 127 -5.04 0.29 -5.68
CA THR A 127 -4.62 0.80 -6.99
C THR A 127 -4.93 -0.21 -8.07
N TYR A 128 -5.39 0.31 -9.20
CA TYR A 128 -5.76 -0.50 -10.36
C TYR A 128 -5.50 0.24 -11.66
N GLN A 129 -5.26 -0.51 -12.72
CA GLN A 129 -5.09 0.04 -14.05
C GLN A 129 -6.40 -0.10 -14.84
N ALA A 130 -6.87 1.02 -15.36
CA ALA A 130 -8.01 1.07 -16.28
C ALA A 130 -7.71 2.09 -17.37
N ASN A 131 -8.00 1.73 -18.63
CA ASN A 131 -7.78 2.59 -19.80
C ASN A 131 -6.36 3.16 -19.91
N GLY A 132 -5.34 2.35 -19.55
CA GLY A 132 -3.93 2.76 -19.59
C GLY A 132 -3.51 3.77 -18.50
N LYS A 133 -4.36 4.03 -17.50
CA LYS A 133 -4.07 4.93 -16.37
C LYS A 133 -4.15 4.19 -15.05
N THR A 134 -3.25 4.52 -14.13
CA THR A 134 -3.32 4.09 -12.73
C THR A 134 -4.35 4.92 -11.98
N ASN A 135 -5.31 4.24 -11.37
CA ASN A 135 -6.39 4.84 -10.61
C ASN A 135 -6.30 4.38 -9.15
N TYR A 136 -6.86 5.20 -8.26
CA TYR A 136 -6.81 5.00 -6.81
C TYR A 136 -8.24 4.94 -6.28
N TYR A 137 -8.58 3.85 -5.60
CA TYR A 137 -9.86 3.68 -4.93
C TYR A 137 -9.68 3.55 -3.42
N LYS A 138 -10.36 4.39 -2.64
CA LYS A 138 -10.31 4.35 -1.17
C LYS A 138 -11.39 3.41 -0.63
N ILE A 139 -10.98 2.37 0.07
CA ILE A 139 -11.83 1.46 0.85
C ILE A 139 -11.94 2.04 2.25
N LYS A 140 -13.15 2.45 2.66
CA LYS A 140 -13.38 3.13 3.94
C LYS A 140 -13.42 2.21 5.15
N GLU A 141 -13.80 0.95 4.96
CA GLU A 141 -14.03 0.02 6.06
C GLU A 141 -13.47 -1.37 5.74
N ILE A 142 -12.38 -1.71 6.43
CA ILE A 142 -11.81 -3.06 6.44
C ILE A 142 -11.99 -3.66 7.83
N LYS A 143 -12.71 -4.78 7.90
CA LYS A 143 -13.03 -5.42 9.17
C LYS A 143 -11.94 -6.39 9.61
N LYS A 144 -11.54 -6.34 10.87
CA LYS A 144 -10.68 -7.38 11.45
C LYS A 144 -11.43 -8.71 11.45
N ARG A 145 -10.80 -9.76 10.94
CA ARG A 145 -11.27 -11.14 11.08
C ARG A 145 -10.44 -11.82 12.15
N GLU A 146 -11.12 -12.36 13.15
CA GLU A 146 -10.45 -13.10 14.21
C GLU A 146 -9.65 -14.28 13.64
N SER A 147 -8.39 -14.39 14.06
CA SER A 147 -7.60 -15.57 13.79
C SER A 147 -8.07 -16.66 14.72
N LYS A 148 -8.69 -17.73 14.19
CA LYS A 148 -8.84 -18.97 14.96
C LYS A 148 -7.43 -19.39 15.40
N PRO A 149 -7.14 -19.48 16.71
CA PRO A 149 -5.86 -19.99 17.17
C PRO A 149 -5.70 -21.41 16.63
N TYR A 150 -4.51 -21.74 16.13
CA TYR A 150 -4.18 -23.11 15.78
C TYR A 150 -4.20 -23.91 17.09
N ILE A 151 -5.25 -24.69 17.33
CA ILE A 151 -5.28 -25.63 18.44
C ILE A 151 -4.34 -26.77 18.01
N GLN A 152 -3.13 -26.81 18.59
CA GLN A 152 -2.30 -28.00 18.55
C GLN A 152 -3.12 -29.13 19.18
N MET A 153 -3.56 -30.09 18.37
CA MET A 153 -4.01 -31.37 18.89
C MET A 153 -2.75 -32.06 19.45
N GLN A 154 -2.72 -32.22 20.78
CA GLN A 154 -1.72 -33.02 21.48
C GLN A 154 -1.89 -34.51 21.16
#